data_AF-A0A5C9BEC0-F1
#
_entry.id   AF-A0A5C9BEC0-F1
#
_cell.length_a   1.000
_cell.length_b   1.000
_cell.length_c   1.000
_cell.angle_alpha   90.00
_cell.angle_beta   90.00
_cell.angle_gamma   90.00
#
_symmetry.space_group_name_H-M   'P 1'
#
loop_
_entity.id
_entity.type
_entity.pdbx_description
1 polymer ?
#
loop_
_entity_poly.entity_id
_entity_poly.type
_entity_poly.pdbx_seq_one_letter_code
_entity_poly.pdbx_strand_id
1 'polypeptide(L)'
;MTDITIVDYGMGNLRSVQQALHAVAPAASIAVSNDPAVVARAERVVFPGQGAMPDCMRELEARGLRAAVLHAAHSKPFLGICIGLQMLFEHSAEGNIPGLGILPGKVVRFAGDLRDDRGNKLKVPHMGWNQVRIAN
;
A
#
# COMPACT_ATOMS: atom_id res chain seq x y z
N MET A 1 -7.66 18.98 -13.26
CA MET A 1 -7.70 18.14 -12.03
C MET A 1 -6.87 16.89 -12.31
N THR A 2 -6.29 16.25 -11.30
CA THR A 2 -5.49 15.03 -11.52
C THR A 2 -6.38 13.81 -11.30
N ASP A 3 -6.48 12.94 -12.31
CA ASP A 3 -7.39 11.79 -12.29
C ASP A 3 -6.88 10.71 -11.32
N ILE A 4 -5.56 10.51 -11.26
CA ILE A 4 -4.92 9.54 -10.37
C ILE A 4 -3.65 10.14 -9.78
N THR A 5 -3.55 10.16 -8.44
CA THR A 5 -2.31 10.52 -7.74
C THR A 5 -1.70 9.30 -7.08
N ILE A 6 -0.42 9.07 -7.38
CA ILE A 6 0.44 8.12 -6.68
C ILE A 6 1.12 8.88 -5.53
N VAL A 7 0.90 8.42 -4.31
CA VAL A 7 1.49 9.04 -3.11
C VAL A 7 2.98 8.74 -3.05
N ASP A 8 3.81 9.77 -3.14
CA ASP A 8 5.25 9.70 -2.93
C ASP A 8 5.58 10.13 -1.50
N TYR A 9 5.71 9.14 -0.62
CA TYR A 9 6.25 9.35 0.71
C TYR A 9 7.69 8.80 0.82
N GLY A 10 8.40 8.66 -0.29
CA GLY A 10 9.79 8.17 -0.32
C GLY A 10 9.96 6.66 -0.31
N MET A 11 8.85 5.89 -0.32
CA MET A 11 8.87 4.43 -0.26
C MET A 11 8.07 3.81 -1.41
N GLY A 12 8.55 2.69 -1.95
CA GLY A 12 7.90 1.94 -3.03
C GLY A 12 8.52 2.14 -4.41
N ASN A 13 8.10 1.31 -5.36
CA ASN A 13 8.54 1.36 -6.75
C ASN A 13 7.62 2.27 -7.58
N LEU A 14 7.75 3.58 -7.36
CA LEU A 14 6.87 4.60 -7.97
C LEU A 14 6.89 4.55 -9.50
N ARG A 15 8.05 4.32 -10.10
CA ARG A 15 8.19 4.30 -11.56
C ARG A 15 7.41 3.15 -12.19
N SER A 16 7.52 1.93 -11.66
CA SER A 16 6.75 0.81 -12.21
C SER A 16 5.25 0.98 -12.03
N VAL A 17 4.80 1.50 -10.88
CA VAL A 17 3.38 1.80 -10.64
C VAL A 17 2.87 2.84 -11.64
N GLN A 18 3.63 3.93 -11.84
CA GLN A 18 3.28 4.97 -12.80
C GLN A 18 3.19 4.44 -14.23
N GLN A 19 4.16 3.63 -14.66
CA GLN A 19 4.14 3.02 -16.01
C GLN A 19 2.96 2.06 -16.18
N ALA A 20 2.63 1.27 -15.17
CA ALA A 20 1.47 0.39 -15.22
C ALA A 20 0.16 1.19 -15.37
N LEU A 21 0.02 2.30 -14.65
CA LEU A 21 -1.14 3.18 -14.78
C LEU A 21 -1.21 3.84 -16.15
N HIS A 22 -0.10 4.31 -16.71
CA HIS A 22 -0.07 4.84 -18.08
C HIS A 22 -0.49 3.79 -19.12
N ALA A 23 -0.12 2.52 -18.92
CA ALA A 23 -0.47 1.44 -19.83
C ALA A 23 -1.98 1.12 -19.81
N VAL A 24 -2.60 1.10 -18.62
CA VAL A 24 -4.02 0.70 -18.47
C VAL A 24 -5.00 1.88 -18.55
N ALA A 25 -4.52 3.11 -18.32
CA ALA A 25 -5.31 4.33 -18.35
C ALA A 25 -4.57 5.44 -19.12
N PRO A 26 -4.30 5.27 -20.43
CA PRO A 26 -3.46 6.19 -21.21
C PRO A 26 -4.05 7.61 -21.34
N ALA A 27 -5.37 7.75 -21.18
CA ALA A 27 -6.05 9.06 -21.21
C ALA A 27 -6.07 9.77 -19.85
N ALA A 28 -5.70 9.08 -18.76
CA ALA A 28 -5.77 9.65 -17.42
C ALA A 28 -4.55 10.54 -17.13
N SER A 29 -4.80 11.69 -16.49
CA SER A 29 -3.75 12.51 -15.90
C SER A 29 -3.23 11.83 -14.62
N ILE A 30 -1.98 11.35 -14.68
CA ILE A 30 -1.31 10.65 -13.58
C ILE A 30 -0.22 11.54 -12.99
N ALA A 31 -0.26 11.78 -11.68
CA ALA A 31 0.79 12.49 -10.95
C ALA A 31 1.42 11.60 -9.87
N VAL A 32 2.73 11.69 -9.72
CA VAL A 32 3.45 11.22 -8.52
C VAL A 32 3.67 12.45 -7.65
N SER A 33 3.24 12.42 -6.40
CA SER A 33 3.34 13.61 -5.54
C SER A 33 3.50 13.30 -4.07
N ASN A 34 4.35 14.11 -3.42
CA ASN A 34 4.54 14.18 -1.99
C ASN A 34 3.82 15.38 -1.34
N ASP A 35 3.01 16.13 -2.09
CA ASP A 35 2.25 17.27 -1.60
C ASP A 35 0.86 16.80 -1.10
N PRO A 36 0.55 16.94 0.20
CA PRO A 36 -0.76 16.59 0.76
C PRO A 36 -1.94 17.25 0.02
N ALA A 37 -1.78 18.46 -0.50
CA ALA A 37 -2.83 19.16 -1.24
C ALA A 37 -3.08 18.53 -2.62
N VAL A 38 -2.07 17.93 -3.25
CA VAL A 38 -2.24 17.15 -4.50
C VAL A 38 -3.01 15.87 -4.21
N VAL A 39 -2.64 15.15 -3.16
CA VAL A 39 -3.32 13.91 -2.75
C VAL A 39 -4.79 14.18 -2.39
N ALA A 40 -5.04 15.26 -1.65
CA ALA A 40 -6.39 15.64 -1.23
C ALA A 40 -7.31 16.02 -2.40
N ARG A 41 -6.79 16.64 -3.46
CA ARG A 41 -7.58 17.07 -4.64
C ARG A 41 -7.69 16.03 -5.76
N ALA A 42 -6.95 14.93 -5.69
CA ALA A 42 -6.99 13.87 -6.69
C ALA A 42 -8.37 13.21 -6.76
N GLU A 43 -8.80 12.77 -7.93
CA GLU A 43 -10.05 11.98 -8.04
C GLU A 43 -9.89 10.57 -7.48
N ARG A 44 -8.71 9.96 -7.67
CA ARG A 44 -8.36 8.62 -7.20
C ARG A 44 -6.93 8.62 -6.65
N VAL A 45 -6.67 7.77 -5.67
CA VAL A 45 -5.36 7.67 -5.02
C VAL A 45 -4.81 6.26 -5.10
N VAL A 46 -3.53 6.16 -5.48
CA VAL A 46 -2.73 4.93 -5.39
C VAL A 46 -1.68 5.15 -4.31
N PHE A 47 -1.69 4.29 -3.30
CA PHE A 47 -0.78 4.31 -2.17
C PHE A 47 0.10 3.06 -2.21
N PRO A 48 1.25 3.12 -2.92
CA PRO A 48 2.21 2.02 -2.93
C PRO A 48 3.02 1.98 -1.64
N GLY A 49 3.82 0.94 -1.45
CA GLY A 49 4.82 0.93 -0.38
C GLY A 49 5.72 -0.30 -0.43
N GLN A 50 6.98 -0.14 -0.04
CA GLN A 50 7.97 -1.20 0.07
C GLN A 50 8.94 -0.88 1.22
N GLY A 51 9.37 -1.90 1.95
CA GLY A 51 10.28 -1.76 3.09
C GLY A 51 9.62 -2.28 4.36
N ALA A 52 10.19 -1.93 5.52
CA ALA A 52 9.62 -2.28 6.81
C ALA A 52 8.47 -1.33 7.18
N MET A 53 7.44 -1.86 7.87
CA MET A 53 6.30 -1.07 8.34
C MET A 53 6.72 0.16 9.16
N PRO A 54 7.67 0.08 10.13
CA PRO A 54 8.08 1.24 10.92
C PRO A 54 8.68 2.37 10.10
N ASP A 55 9.49 2.04 9.11
CA ASP A 55 10.07 3.03 8.22
C ASP A 55 9.00 3.68 7.36
N CYS A 56 8.07 2.88 6.81
CA CYS A 56 6.98 3.41 5.99
C CYS A 56 6.04 4.35 6.78
N MET A 57 5.65 3.97 7.99
CA MET A 57 4.85 4.82 8.86
C MET A 57 5.61 6.10 9.24
N ARG A 58 6.91 6.00 9.59
CA ARG A 58 7.75 7.18 9.89
C ARG A 58 7.82 8.15 8.71
N GLU A 59 8.10 7.65 7.50
CA GLU A 59 8.22 8.51 6.32
C GLU A 59 6.89 9.17 5.93
N LEU A 60 5.76 8.48 6.12
CA LEU A 60 4.43 9.04 5.91
C LEU A 60 4.16 10.23 6.86
N GLU A 61 4.52 10.07 8.13
CA GLU A 61 4.36 11.12 9.15
C GLU A 61 5.32 12.29 8.90
N ALA A 62 6.60 12.00 8.65
CA ALA A 62 7.65 13.00 8.45
C ALA A 62 7.34 13.95 7.26
N ARG A 63 6.59 13.46 6.28
CA ARG A 63 6.17 14.23 5.10
C ARG A 63 4.79 14.88 5.24
N GLY A 64 4.13 14.75 6.39
CA GLY A 64 2.81 15.33 6.63
C GLY A 64 1.70 14.73 5.76
N LEU A 65 1.90 13.53 5.22
CA LEU A 65 0.99 12.92 4.25
C LEU A 65 -0.15 12.11 4.90
N ARG A 66 -0.01 11.75 6.19
CA ARG A 66 -0.99 10.91 6.90
C ARG A 66 -2.43 11.41 6.77
N ALA A 67 -2.67 12.68 7.06
CA ALA A 67 -4.03 13.23 7.04
C ALA A 67 -4.65 13.18 5.64
N ALA A 68 -3.87 13.49 4.60
CA ALA A 68 -4.34 13.44 3.23
C ALA A 68 -4.62 12.01 2.76
N VAL A 69 -3.77 11.05 3.15
CA VAL A 69 -3.96 9.62 2.85
C VAL A 69 -5.21 9.07 3.55
N LEU A 70 -5.39 9.34 4.84
CA LEU A 70 -6.59 8.95 5.58
C LEU A 70 -7.85 9.53 4.95
N HIS A 71 -7.85 10.84 4.68
CA HIS A 71 -8.98 11.49 4.04
C HIS A 71 -9.32 10.87 2.68
N ALA A 72 -8.31 10.63 1.84
CA ALA A 72 -8.51 9.97 0.56
C ALA A 72 -9.09 8.56 0.70
N ALA A 73 -8.56 7.74 1.61
CA ALA A 73 -9.03 6.38 1.80
C ALA A 73 -10.50 6.30 2.25
N HIS A 74 -11.02 7.32 2.95
CA HIS A 74 -12.42 7.39 3.37
C HIS A 74 -13.36 7.99 2.32
N SER A 75 -12.87 8.83 1.40
CA SER A 75 -13.73 9.71 0.59
C SER A 75 -13.71 9.41 -0.91
N LYS A 76 -12.76 8.63 -1.41
CA LYS A 76 -12.59 8.40 -2.86
C LYS A 76 -11.98 7.03 -3.16
N PRO A 77 -12.02 6.57 -4.42
CA PRO A 77 -11.34 5.33 -4.81
C PRO A 77 -9.87 5.36 -4.42
N PHE A 78 -9.47 4.37 -3.62
CA PHE A 78 -8.16 4.27 -3.02
C PHE A 78 -7.59 2.87 -3.22
N LEU A 79 -6.38 2.76 -3.74
CA LEU A 79 -5.69 1.50 -3.97
C LEU A 79 -4.38 1.44 -3.18
N GLY A 80 -4.36 0.64 -2.12
CA GLY A 80 -3.14 0.29 -1.40
C GLY A 80 -2.38 -0.85 -2.10
N ILE A 81 -1.07 -0.71 -2.31
CA ILE A 81 -0.24 -1.77 -2.92
C ILE A 81 0.88 -2.17 -1.95
N CYS A 82 1.00 -3.47 -1.69
CA CYS A 82 2.02 -4.06 -0.80
C CYS A 82 1.97 -3.43 0.61
N ILE A 83 3.00 -2.69 1.04
CA ILE A 83 2.98 -2.04 2.36
C ILE A 83 1.86 -1.00 2.44
N GLY A 84 1.53 -0.31 1.34
CA GLY A 84 0.42 0.65 1.35
C GLY A 84 -0.93 0.00 1.64
N LEU A 85 -1.13 -1.28 1.28
CA LEU A 85 -2.29 -2.08 1.72
C LEU A 85 -2.18 -2.44 3.20
N GLN A 86 -1.02 -2.93 3.62
CA GLN A 86 -0.81 -3.37 5.00
C GLN A 86 -0.96 -2.22 6.02
N MET A 87 -0.55 -1.00 5.64
CA MET A 87 -0.70 0.20 6.47
C MET A 87 -2.17 0.56 6.73
N LEU A 88 -3.12 0.09 5.92
CA LEU A 88 -4.55 0.35 6.15
C LEU A 88 -5.10 -0.36 7.38
N PHE A 89 -4.45 -1.43 7.84
CA PHE A 89 -4.87 -2.17 9.02
C PHE A 89 -4.58 -1.41 10.33
N GLU A 90 -5.15 -1.87 11.44
CA GLU A 90 -4.96 -1.26 12.76
C GLU A 90 -3.53 -1.39 13.28
N HIS A 91 -2.87 -2.51 12.99
CA HIS A 91 -1.58 -2.82 13.61
C HIS A 91 -0.71 -3.74 12.75
N SER A 92 0.61 -3.58 12.87
CA SER A 92 1.59 -4.51 12.30
C SER A 92 2.43 -5.16 13.39
N ALA A 93 2.54 -6.49 13.32
CA ALA A 93 3.48 -7.25 14.14
C ALA A 93 4.94 -6.90 13.79
N GLU A 94 5.22 -6.47 12.55
CA GLU A 94 6.54 -5.98 12.17
C GLU A 94 6.79 -4.63 12.84
N GLY A 95 7.70 -4.63 13.83
CA GLY A 95 8.00 -3.45 14.64
C GLY A 95 6.98 -3.15 15.74
N ASN A 96 5.88 -3.91 15.85
CA ASN A 96 4.84 -3.74 16.86
C ASN A 96 4.30 -2.30 16.91
N ILE A 97 3.87 -1.78 15.77
CA ILE A 97 3.40 -0.39 15.62
C ILE A 97 1.96 -0.30 15.12
N PRO A 98 1.24 0.79 15.47
CA PRO A 98 -0.07 1.07 14.88
C PRO A 98 0.06 1.35 13.37
N GLY A 99 -0.95 0.93 12.61
CA GLY A 99 -1.16 1.36 11.23
C GLY A 99 -2.06 2.60 11.14
N LEU A 100 -2.81 2.69 10.04
CA LEU A 100 -3.76 3.77 9.78
C LEU A 100 -5.14 3.49 10.36
N GLY A 101 -5.47 2.23 10.67
CA GLY A 101 -6.72 1.88 11.35
C GLY A 101 -7.99 2.07 10.52
N ILE A 102 -7.87 1.93 9.19
CA ILE A 102 -9.01 1.99 8.26
C ILE A 102 -9.70 0.62 8.20
N LEU A 103 -8.91 -0.46 8.20
CA LEU A 103 -9.39 -1.84 8.19
C LEU A 103 -9.11 -2.49 9.55
N PRO A 104 -10.07 -3.22 10.14
CA PRO A 104 -9.83 -3.92 11.39
C PRO A 104 -8.82 -5.06 11.19
N GLY A 105 -8.00 -5.32 12.21
CA GLY A 105 -7.11 -6.47 12.26
C GLY A 105 -5.62 -6.13 12.24
N LYS A 106 -4.81 -7.21 12.28
CA LYS A 106 -3.36 -7.14 12.46
C LYS A 106 -2.63 -7.82 11.31
N VAL A 107 -1.66 -7.13 10.74
CA VAL A 107 -0.69 -7.71 9.80
C VAL A 107 0.33 -8.52 10.59
N VAL A 108 0.40 -9.83 10.32
CA VAL A 108 1.25 -10.77 11.06
C VAL A 108 2.25 -11.47 10.15
N ARG A 109 3.36 -11.91 10.74
CA ARG A 109 4.32 -12.78 10.06
C ARG A 109 3.66 -14.12 9.75
N PHE A 110 3.94 -14.67 8.57
CA PHE A 110 3.59 -16.06 8.27
C PHE A 110 4.12 -17.02 9.34
N ALA A 111 3.32 -18.02 9.71
CA ALA A 111 3.71 -19.04 10.67
C ALA A 111 4.96 -19.81 10.18
N GLY A 112 5.85 -20.16 11.12
CA GLY A 112 7.16 -20.72 10.80
C GLY A 112 7.16 -22.19 10.39
N ASP A 113 6.03 -22.87 10.56
CA ASP A 113 5.81 -24.30 10.38
C ASP A 113 4.84 -24.62 9.22
N LEU A 114 4.47 -23.61 8.42
CA LEU A 114 3.63 -23.81 7.24
C LEU A 114 4.25 -24.81 6.26
N ARG A 115 3.40 -25.66 5.67
CA ARG A 115 3.79 -26.69 4.69
C ARG A 115 2.91 -26.63 3.44
N ASP A 116 3.46 -27.06 2.31
CA ASP A 116 2.69 -27.29 1.09
C ASP A 116 1.95 -28.64 1.13
N ASP A 117 1.14 -28.91 0.10
CA ASP A 117 0.38 -30.16 -0.06
C ASP A 117 1.26 -31.41 -0.15
N ARG A 118 2.56 -31.26 -0.37
CA ARG A 118 3.56 -32.34 -0.43
C ARG A 118 4.34 -32.48 0.88
N GLY A 119 3.99 -31.71 1.91
CA GLY A 119 4.63 -31.73 3.22
C GLY A 119 5.95 -30.94 3.31
N ASN A 120 6.36 -30.23 2.26
CA ASN A 120 7.57 -29.42 2.30
C ASN A 120 7.35 -28.15 3.11
N LYS A 121 8.37 -27.75 3.88
CA LYS A 121 8.34 -26.49 4.63
C LYS A 121 8.31 -25.28 3.69
N LEU A 122 7.34 -24.38 3.87
CA LEU A 122 7.26 -23.13 3.14
C LEU A 122 8.32 -22.13 3.63
N LYS A 123 8.92 -21.39 2.68
CA LYS A 123 9.92 -20.36 2.97
C LYS A 123 9.24 -19.03 3.32
N VAL A 124 9.87 -18.28 4.22
CA VAL A 124 9.46 -16.92 4.59
C VAL A 124 10.62 -15.96 4.33
N PRO A 125 10.45 -14.85 3.59
CA PRO A 125 9.18 -14.35 3.03
C PRO A 125 8.67 -15.21 1.87
N HIS A 126 7.37 -15.10 1.57
CA HIS A 126 6.80 -15.68 0.36
C HIS A 126 7.33 -14.91 -0.87
N MET A 127 8.12 -15.60 -1.70
CA MET A 127 8.70 -15.06 -2.92
C MET A 127 8.32 -15.97 -4.09
N GLY A 128 7.40 -15.53 -4.94
CA GLY A 128 6.92 -16.32 -6.07
C GLY A 128 5.54 -15.92 -6.53
N TRP A 129 4.94 -16.79 -7.33
CA TRP A 129 3.60 -16.62 -7.89
C TRP A 129 2.59 -17.41 -7.07
N ASN A 130 1.45 -16.80 -6.79
CA ASN A 130 0.35 -17.43 -6.07
C ASN A 130 -0.98 -17.06 -6.75
N GLN A 131 -2.05 -17.79 -6.43
CA GLN A 131 -3.37 -17.61 -7.01
C GLN A 131 -4.33 -17.06 -5.97
N VAL A 132 -5.15 -16.09 -6.38
CA VAL A 132 -6.24 -15.58 -5.56
C VAL A 132 -7.51 -16.37 -5.87
N ARG A 133 -8.30 -16.66 -4.84
CA ARG A 133 -9.70 -17.10 -4.99
C ARG A 133 -10.58 -15.90 -4.73
N ILE A 134 -11.32 -15.47 -5.74
CA ILE A 134 -12.28 -14.38 -5.62
C ILE A 134 -13.60 -15.00 -5.17
N ALA A 135 -14.03 -14.66 -3.96
CA ALA A 135 -15.38 -14.96 -3.49
C ALA A 135 -16.24 -13.72 -3.74
N ASN A 136 -17.34 -13.90 -4.46
CA ASN A 136 -18.33 -12.85 -4.72
C ASN A 136 -19.37 -12.81 -3.61
#